data_AF-A0A8C7JQA3-F1
#
_entry.id   AF-A0A8C7JQA3-F1
#
_cell.length_a   1.000
_cell.length_b   1.000
_cell.length_c   1.000
_cell.angle_alpha   90.00
_cell.angle_beta   90.00
_cell.angle_gamma   90.00
#
_symmetry.space_group_name_H-M   'P 1'
#
loop_
_entity.id
_entity.type
_entity.pdbx_description
1 polymer ?
#
loop_
_entity_poly.entity_id
_entity_poly.type
_entity_poly.pdbx_seq_one_letter_code
_entity_poly.pdbx_strand_id
1 'polypeptide(L)'
;MTDLQNRQRTPPPHKKLYKHCFSKFVLTTIPGCSDNSTLTPKFRAEQYPMDYYESGDKLFCEFCQHTIDWTRKNMCDSLLKSEAHVKNREKHRVTRNQTIILPECTRPFTPPINPHIKQSTESFLDFVAVCAESDIPLEKLRKLWPFLVKHCKQGGELPENESSLRQTHLPRVFNQHMTAVLLKIRGKRFTVVVDETTDTRDCSVLTLSLVS
;
A
#
# COMPACT_ATOMS: atom_id res chain seq x y z
N MET A 1 22.92 60.73 3.71
CA MET A 1 23.92 59.66 3.63
C MET A 1 23.27 58.41 4.17
N THR A 2 22.82 57.57 3.24
CA THR A 2 22.04 56.34 3.42
C THR A 2 22.97 55.15 3.59
N ASP A 3 22.83 54.36 4.65
CA ASP A 3 23.36 53.00 4.71
C ASP A 3 22.20 52.00 4.84
N LEU A 4 21.89 51.39 3.70
CA LEU A 4 21.06 50.19 3.58
C LEU A 4 21.86 48.99 4.08
N GLN A 5 21.54 48.48 5.28
CA GLN A 5 21.94 47.12 5.63
C GLN A 5 20.89 46.12 5.13
N ASN A 6 21.28 45.54 4.00
CA ASN A 6 20.71 44.39 3.30
C ASN A 6 20.56 43.17 4.23
N ARG A 7 19.37 42.97 4.82
CA ARG A 7 18.96 41.67 5.37
C ARG A 7 18.28 40.86 4.27
N GLN A 8 19.09 40.10 3.53
CA GLN A 8 18.59 39.00 2.71
C GLN A 8 17.88 38.01 3.65
N ARG A 9 16.54 38.06 3.64
CA ARG A 9 15.72 36.97 4.16
C ARG A 9 15.85 35.83 3.18
N THR A 10 16.67 34.84 3.53
CA THR A 10 16.68 33.55 2.83
C THR A 10 15.28 32.96 2.90
N PRO A 11 14.65 32.61 1.75
CA PRO A 11 13.35 31.94 1.78
C PRO A 11 13.50 30.60 2.50
N PRO A 12 12.49 30.17 3.29
CA PRO A 12 12.53 28.88 3.95
C PRO A 12 12.69 27.78 2.89
N PRO A 13 13.41 26.68 3.21
CA PRO A 13 13.58 25.60 2.26
C PRO A 13 12.19 25.05 1.94
N HIS A 14 11.71 25.37 0.73
CA HIS A 14 10.54 24.75 0.15
C HIS A 14 10.75 23.25 0.27
N LYS A 15 9.86 22.60 1.02
CA LYS A 15 9.71 21.14 1.07
C LYS A 15 9.59 20.69 -0.38
N LYS A 16 10.69 20.18 -0.94
CA LYS A 16 10.69 19.53 -2.25
C LYS A 16 9.82 18.30 -2.10
N LEU A 17 8.56 18.49 -2.48
CA LEU A 17 7.53 17.47 -2.68
C LEU A 17 8.16 16.17 -3.19
N TYR A 18 7.95 15.08 -2.45
CA TYR A 18 7.61 13.69 -2.84
C TYR A 18 7.70 13.30 -4.33
N LYS A 19 8.77 13.66 -5.04
CA LYS A 19 8.88 13.44 -6.49
C LYS A 19 9.64 12.17 -6.86
N HIS A 20 10.21 11.42 -5.90
CA HIS A 20 11.10 10.31 -6.24
C HIS A 20 10.75 8.91 -5.71
N CYS A 21 9.75 8.76 -4.85
CA CYS A 21 9.27 7.43 -4.44
C CYS A 21 8.02 6.93 -5.22
N PHE A 22 7.40 7.80 -6.03
CA PHE A 22 6.23 7.47 -6.86
C PHE A 22 6.57 6.96 -8.29
N SER A 23 7.82 6.62 -8.58
CA SER A 23 8.22 6.22 -9.94
C SER A 23 7.56 4.91 -10.44
N LYS A 24 6.78 4.19 -9.62
CA LYS A 24 6.03 3.00 -10.05
C LYS A 24 4.66 2.80 -9.38
N PHE A 25 4.05 3.83 -8.80
CA PHE A 25 2.60 3.83 -8.63
C PHE A 25 2.03 4.68 -9.75
N VAL A 26 2.00 4.08 -10.94
CA VAL A 26 1.07 4.49 -11.98
C VAL A 26 -0.30 4.38 -11.32
N LEU A 27 -0.92 5.52 -10.97
CA LEU A 27 -2.36 5.58 -10.96
C LEU A 27 -2.74 5.19 -12.37
N THR A 28 -3.10 3.93 -12.57
CA THR A 28 -3.62 3.44 -13.83
C THR A 28 -4.71 4.40 -14.23
N THR A 29 -4.42 5.16 -15.28
CA THR A 29 -5.38 5.90 -16.08
C THR A 29 -6.66 5.08 -16.12
N ILE A 30 -7.77 5.68 -15.71
CA ILE A 30 -9.09 5.13 -15.99
C ILE A 30 -9.12 4.90 -17.50
N PRO A 31 -9.21 3.66 -18.01
CA PRO A 31 -9.38 3.44 -19.43
C PRO A 31 -10.83 3.82 -19.74
N GLY A 32 -11.02 5.08 -20.16
CA GLY A 32 -12.14 5.41 -21.02
C GLY A 32 -11.90 4.70 -22.36
N CYS A 33 -12.85 3.83 -22.72
CA CYS A 33 -13.20 3.26 -24.03
C CYS A 33 -12.13 3.31 -25.16
N SER A 34 -11.87 2.27 -25.94
CA SER A 34 -12.41 0.92 -26.12
C SER A 34 -11.53 0.27 -27.19
N ASP A 35 -11.16 -0.99 -27.04
CA ASP A 35 -11.00 -1.87 -28.20
C ASP A 35 -11.40 -3.29 -27.79
N ASN A 36 -12.39 -3.83 -28.48
CA ASN A 36 -12.89 -5.18 -28.29
C ASN A 36 -11.88 -6.17 -28.85
N SER A 37 -11.02 -6.74 -28.01
CA SER A 37 -10.52 -8.11 -28.23
C SER A 37 -9.72 -8.62 -27.02
N THR A 38 -10.31 -9.59 -26.34
CA THR A 38 -9.74 -10.42 -25.26
C THR A 38 -9.82 -9.81 -23.86
N LEU A 39 -11.01 -9.92 -23.25
CA LEU A 39 -11.12 -9.95 -21.79
C LEU A 39 -10.14 -11.01 -21.27
N THR A 40 -9.34 -10.68 -20.26
CA THR A 40 -8.43 -11.62 -19.60
C THR A 40 -8.78 -11.74 -18.11
N PRO A 41 -8.44 -12.85 -17.46
CA PRO A 41 -8.58 -12.97 -16.02
C PRO A 41 -7.73 -11.92 -15.29
N LYS A 42 -6.57 -11.56 -15.83
CA LYS A 42 -5.73 -10.45 -15.33
C LYS A 42 -6.50 -9.14 -15.24
N PHE A 43 -7.20 -8.74 -16.30
CA PHE A 43 -8.00 -7.53 -16.34
C PHE A 43 -9.09 -7.53 -15.25
N ARG A 44 -9.68 -8.70 -14.96
CA ARG A 44 -10.65 -8.84 -13.87
C ARG A 44 -10.02 -8.78 -12.48
N ALA A 45 -8.83 -9.36 -12.29
CA ALA A 45 -8.11 -9.23 -11.02
C ALA A 45 -7.76 -7.76 -10.71
N GLU A 46 -7.35 -7.00 -11.73
CA GLU A 46 -7.08 -5.56 -11.61
C GLU A 46 -8.35 -4.74 -11.27
N GLN A 47 -9.53 -5.19 -11.71
CA GLN A 47 -10.81 -4.56 -11.34
C GLN A 47 -11.22 -4.78 -9.88
N TYR A 48 -10.77 -5.88 -9.26
CA TYR A 48 -11.13 -6.26 -7.88
C TYR A 48 -9.88 -6.68 -7.09
N PRO A 49 -8.91 -5.77 -6.89
CA PRO A 49 -7.56 -6.11 -6.41
C PRO A 49 -7.51 -6.61 -4.96
N MET A 50 -8.61 -6.48 -4.21
CA MET A 50 -8.71 -6.93 -2.82
C MET A 50 -9.33 -8.30 -2.66
N ASP A 51 -10.05 -8.79 -3.67
CA ASP A 51 -10.88 -9.98 -3.58
C ASP A 51 -10.46 -11.07 -4.58
N TYR A 52 -9.80 -10.69 -5.70
CA TYR A 52 -9.37 -11.60 -6.75
C TYR A 52 -7.89 -11.49 -7.11
N TYR A 53 -7.32 -12.63 -7.51
CA TYR A 53 -6.01 -12.71 -8.13
C TYR A 53 -6.02 -13.66 -9.33
N GLU A 54 -5.12 -13.45 -10.27
CA GLU A 54 -4.91 -14.32 -11.42
C GLU A 54 -3.88 -15.41 -11.09
N SER A 55 -4.16 -16.64 -11.48
CA SER A 55 -3.14 -17.70 -11.56
C SER A 55 -3.45 -18.62 -12.74
N GLY A 56 -2.50 -18.78 -13.66
CA GLY A 56 -2.61 -19.70 -14.80
C GLY A 56 -3.89 -19.54 -15.63
N ASP A 57 -4.14 -18.33 -16.14
CA ASP A 57 -5.31 -17.97 -16.97
C ASP A 57 -6.68 -18.20 -16.28
N LYS A 58 -6.68 -18.28 -14.95
CA LYS A 58 -7.88 -18.42 -14.13
C LYS A 58 -7.94 -17.32 -13.08
N LEU A 59 -9.15 -16.89 -12.77
CA LEU A 59 -9.42 -15.92 -11.71
C LEU A 59 -9.80 -16.68 -10.44
N PHE A 60 -9.11 -16.40 -9.34
CA PHE A 60 -9.35 -17.01 -8.04
C PHE A 60 -9.85 -15.98 -7.05
N CYS A 61 -10.74 -16.42 -6.16
CA CYS A 61 -11.07 -15.63 -4.97
C CYS A 61 -10.06 -15.88 -3.85
N GLU A 62 -9.52 -14.79 -3.30
CA GLU A 62 -8.63 -14.83 -2.12
C GLU A 62 -9.31 -15.48 -0.92
N PHE A 63 -10.60 -15.24 -0.72
CA PHE A 63 -11.34 -15.68 0.47
C PHE A 63 -12.07 -17.02 0.28
N CYS A 64 -12.49 -17.31 -0.95
CA CYS A 64 -13.27 -18.51 -1.23
C CYS A 64 -12.44 -19.64 -1.84
N GLN A 65 -11.22 -19.35 -2.30
CA GLN A 65 -10.25 -20.31 -2.86
C GLN A 65 -10.77 -21.18 -4.01
N HIS A 66 -11.85 -20.76 -4.67
CA HIS A 66 -12.35 -21.41 -5.89
C HIS A 66 -12.16 -20.50 -7.10
N THR A 67 -12.09 -21.13 -8.27
CA THR A 67 -12.03 -20.45 -9.56
C THR A 67 -13.38 -19.81 -9.88
N ILE A 68 -13.32 -18.68 -10.58
CA ILE A 68 -14.47 -17.88 -10.99
C ILE A 68 -14.48 -17.78 -12.51
N ASP A 69 -15.67 -17.90 -13.10
CA ASP A 69 -15.87 -17.54 -14.50
C ASP A 69 -15.79 -16.02 -14.67
N TRP A 70 -14.58 -15.56 -15.02
CA TRP A 70 -14.22 -14.16 -15.15
C TRP A 70 -14.77 -13.50 -16.42
N THR A 71 -15.26 -14.31 -17.38
CA THR A 71 -15.78 -13.81 -18.66
C THR A 71 -17.03 -12.96 -18.45
N ARG A 72 -17.85 -13.31 -17.45
CA ARG A 72 -19.08 -12.60 -17.12
C ARG A 72 -18.91 -11.78 -15.85
N LYS A 73 -19.04 -10.46 -15.98
CA LYS A 73 -18.94 -9.52 -14.83
C LYS A 73 -19.94 -9.86 -13.72
N ASN A 74 -21.16 -10.26 -14.10
CA ASN A 74 -22.21 -10.61 -13.15
C ASN A 74 -21.85 -11.79 -12.24
N MET A 75 -21.03 -12.75 -12.70
CA MET A 75 -20.54 -13.87 -11.89
C MET A 75 -19.51 -13.43 -10.86
N CYS A 76 -18.68 -12.45 -11.21
CA CYS A 76 -17.77 -11.80 -10.26
C CYS A 76 -18.59 -11.04 -9.20
N ASP A 77 -19.48 -10.15 -9.62
CA ASP A 77 -20.29 -9.35 -8.71
C ASP A 77 -21.22 -10.19 -7.82
N SER A 78 -21.80 -11.28 -8.35
CA SER A 78 -22.67 -12.18 -7.58
C SER A 78 -21.90 -12.95 -6.52
N LEU A 79 -20.65 -13.35 -6.82
CA LEU A 79 -19.82 -14.02 -5.84
C LEU A 79 -19.47 -13.10 -4.67
N LEU A 80 -19.11 -11.85 -4.93
CA LEU A 80 -18.79 -10.88 -3.86
C LEU A 80 -19.98 -10.64 -2.93
N LYS A 81 -21.20 -10.74 -3.45
CA LYS A 81 -22.46 -10.60 -2.69
C LYS A 81 -22.93 -11.91 -2.05
N SER A 82 -22.32 -13.05 -2.38
CA SER A 82 -22.73 -14.33 -1.85
C SER A 82 -22.50 -14.42 -0.34
N GLU A 83 -23.43 -15.03 0.38
CA GLU A 83 -23.28 -15.21 1.84
C GLU A 83 -22.01 -15.96 2.21
N ALA A 84 -21.59 -16.93 1.38
CA ALA A 84 -20.36 -17.69 1.59
C ALA A 84 -19.12 -16.79 1.52
N HIS A 85 -19.03 -15.91 0.51
CA HIS A 85 -17.93 -14.96 0.40
C HIS A 85 -17.93 -13.97 1.56
N VAL A 86 -19.08 -13.38 1.91
CA VAL A 86 -19.18 -12.43 3.02
C VAL A 86 -18.76 -13.08 4.34
N LYS A 87 -19.22 -14.31 4.62
CA LYS A 87 -18.83 -15.08 5.82
C LYS A 87 -17.35 -15.43 5.82
N ASN A 88 -16.79 -15.87 4.69
CA ASN A 88 -15.37 -16.20 4.58
C ASN A 88 -14.48 -14.97 4.70
N ARG A 89 -14.86 -13.86 4.06
CA ARG A 89 -14.16 -12.57 4.17
C ARG A 89 -14.16 -12.06 5.60
N GLU A 90 -15.29 -12.15 6.29
CA GLU A 90 -15.37 -11.78 7.71
C GLU A 90 -14.57 -12.74 8.59
N LYS A 91 -14.59 -14.05 8.33
CA LYS A 91 -13.74 -15.03 9.02
C LYS A 91 -12.26 -14.73 8.81
N HIS A 92 -11.83 -14.37 7.60
CA HIS A 92 -10.46 -13.96 7.33
C HIS A 92 -10.12 -12.64 8.03
N ARG A 93 -11.05 -11.68 8.10
CA ARG A 93 -10.90 -10.44 8.87
C ARG A 93 -10.73 -10.73 10.36
N VAL A 94 -11.56 -11.61 10.90
CA VAL A 94 -11.55 -12.03 12.30
C VAL A 94 -10.31 -12.83 12.62
N THR A 95 -9.88 -13.82 11.82
CA THR A 95 -8.62 -14.56 12.03
C THR A 95 -7.39 -13.66 11.95
N ARG A 96 -7.40 -12.66 11.05
CA ARG A 96 -6.34 -11.64 10.92
C ARG A 96 -6.32 -10.65 12.10
N ASN A 97 -7.46 -10.46 12.79
CA ASN A 97 -7.61 -9.57 13.93
C ASN A 97 -7.54 -10.32 15.29
N GLN A 98 -7.91 -11.60 15.36
CA GLN A 98 -7.89 -12.47 16.54
C GLN A 98 -6.48 -13.00 16.86
N THR A 99 -5.48 -12.69 16.04
CA THR A 99 -4.07 -12.83 16.45
C THR A 99 -3.68 -11.85 17.59
N ILE A 100 -4.61 -10.97 18.01
CA ILE A 100 -4.38 -9.92 19.01
C ILE A 100 -5.19 -10.08 20.31
N ILE A 101 -6.29 -10.87 20.41
CA ILE A 101 -7.02 -11.05 21.68
C ILE A 101 -7.55 -12.49 21.83
N LEU A 102 -7.12 -13.19 22.89
CA LEU A 102 -7.58 -14.53 23.29
C LEU A 102 -8.48 -14.42 24.53
N PRO A 103 -9.60 -15.16 24.59
CA PRO A 103 -10.08 -15.76 25.83
C PRO A 103 -9.99 -17.29 25.79
N GLU A 104 -9.35 -17.79 26.83
CA GLU A 104 -9.22 -19.11 27.45
C GLU A 104 -9.96 -20.37 26.91
N CYS A 105 -9.17 -21.45 26.84
CA CYS A 105 -9.49 -22.89 26.96
C CYS A 105 -10.29 -23.62 25.87
N THR A 106 -9.57 -24.34 24.99
CA THR A 106 -9.47 -25.83 24.95
C THR A 106 -8.37 -26.23 23.94
N ARG A 107 -7.33 -26.95 24.39
CA ARG A 107 -6.27 -27.60 23.56
C ARG A 107 -6.68 -29.05 23.25
N PRO A 108 -6.07 -29.79 22.29
CA PRO A 108 -4.78 -29.56 21.58
C PRO A 108 -4.89 -29.70 20.04
N PHE A 109 -4.03 -29.16 19.17
CA PHE A 109 -2.58 -28.98 19.17
C PHE A 109 -2.24 -27.67 18.45
N THR A 110 -1.31 -26.88 18.99
CA THR A 110 -0.62 -25.80 18.25
C THR A 110 0.88 -26.05 18.35
N PRO A 111 1.63 -26.03 17.23
CA PRO A 111 3.08 -25.90 17.31
C PRO A 111 3.41 -24.52 17.92
N PRO A 112 4.52 -24.40 18.66
CA PRO A 112 4.83 -23.19 19.40
C PRO A 112 5.07 -22.02 18.44
N ILE A 113 4.19 -21.01 18.47
CA ILE A 113 4.46 -19.72 17.82
C ILE A 113 5.55 -19.04 18.67
N ASN A 114 6.75 -18.97 18.10
CA ASN A 114 7.91 -18.35 18.71
C ASN A 114 7.64 -16.84 18.92
N PRO A 115 7.76 -16.28 20.15
CA PRO A 115 7.57 -14.85 20.43
C PRO A 115 8.47 -13.94 19.59
N HIS A 116 9.56 -14.46 19.04
CA HIS A 116 10.44 -13.79 18.08
C HIS A 116 9.73 -13.31 16.81
N ILE A 117 8.67 -14.00 16.36
CA ILE A 117 7.99 -13.69 15.08
C ILE A 117 7.09 -12.45 15.20
N LYS A 118 6.50 -12.19 16.36
CA LYS A 118 5.65 -11.00 16.53
C LYS A 118 6.48 -9.72 16.57
N GLN A 119 7.60 -9.74 17.28
CA GLN A 119 8.49 -8.59 17.43
C GLN A 119 9.15 -8.19 16.11
N SER A 120 9.49 -9.16 15.24
CA SER A 120 10.11 -8.88 13.94
C SER A 120 9.16 -8.22 12.93
N THR A 121 7.85 -8.43 13.05
CA THR A 121 6.88 -7.83 12.10
C THR A 121 6.61 -6.36 12.38
N GLU A 122 6.78 -5.90 13.61
CA GLU A 122 6.55 -4.51 14.03
C GLU A 122 7.77 -3.63 13.70
N SER A 123 8.98 -4.09 14.04
CA SER A 123 10.24 -3.42 13.65
C SER A 123 10.38 -3.23 12.14
N PHE A 124 9.78 -4.15 11.38
CA PHE A 124 9.73 -4.06 9.93
C PHE A 124 8.84 -2.93 9.41
N LEU A 125 7.65 -2.77 9.99
CA LEU A 125 6.72 -1.73 9.58
C LEU A 125 7.32 -0.35 9.85
N ASP A 126 8.02 -0.20 10.97
CA ASP A 126 8.75 1.04 11.30
C ASP A 126 9.85 1.33 10.27
N PHE A 127 10.62 0.32 9.88
CA PHE A 127 11.65 0.50 8.86
C PHE A 127 11.08 0.94 7.50
N VAL A 128 9.97 0.31 7.07
CA VAL A 128 9.27 0.69 5.83
C VAL A 128 8.68 2.10 5.94
N ALA A 129 8.14 2.47 7.10
CA ALA A 129 7.63 3.81 7.36
C ALA A 129 8.74 4.86 7.22
N VAL A 130 9.90 4.64 7.86
CA VAL A 130 11.06 5.53 7.73
C VAL A 130 11.53 5.65 6.28
N CYS A 131 11.58 4.54 5.53
CA CYS A 131 11.95 4.57 4.12
C CYS A 131 10.96 5.39 3.30
N ALA A 132 9.65 5.19 3.51
CA ALA A 132 8.60 5.92 2.82
C ALA A 132 8.60 7.42 3.16
N GLU A 133 8.81 7.77 4.43
CA GLU A 133 8.92 9.16 4.90
C GLU A 133 10.15 9.87 4.35
N SER A 134 11.25 9.12 4.15
CA SER A 134 12.52 9.64 3.66
C SER A 134 12.64 9.61 2.14
N ASP A 135 11.57 9.26 1.40
CA ASP A 135 11.59 9.05 -0.04
C ASP A 135 12.69 8.07 -0.51
N ILE A 136 12.99 7.05 0.31
CA ILE A 136 13.99 6.02 0.00
C ILE A 136 13.31 4.88 -0.78
N PRO A 137 13.65 4.67 -2.07
CA PRO A 137 13.07 3.60 -2.86
C PRO A 137 13.45 2.23 -2.30
N LEU A 138 12.45 1.36 -2.11
CA LEU A 138 12.64 0.03 -1.54
C LEU A 138 13.57 -0.86 -2.39
N GLU A 139 13.66 -0.61 -3.71
CA GLU A 139 14.59 -1.32 -4.60
C GLU A 139 16.06 -1.08 -4.23
N LYS A 140 16.36 0.10 -3.67
CA LYS A 140 17.74 0.48 -3.30
C LYS A 140 18.19 -0.18 -2.01
N LEU A 141 17.25 -0.72 -1.22
CA LEU A 141 17.56 -1.42 0.01
C LEU A 141 18.43 -2.66 -0.24
N ARG A 142 18.36 -3.27 -1.43
CA ARG A 142 19.19 -4.44 -1.83
C ARG A 142 20.67 -4.24 -1.56
N LYS A 143 21.16 -3.03 -1.76
CA LYS A 143 22.56 -2.66 -1.53
C LYS A 143 22.87 -2.36 -0.06
N LEU A 144 21.84 -2.03 0.73
CA LEU A 144 21.93 -1.71 2.16
C LEU A 144 21.84 -2.96 3.04
N TRP A 145 21.14 -4.03 2.63
CA TRP A 145 21.01 -5.27 3.41
C TRP A 145 22.35 -5.84 3.92
N PRO A 146 23.41 -6.00 3.10
CA PRO A 146 24.68 -6.54 3.58
C PRO A 146 25.28 -5.73 4.72
N PHE A 147 25.10 -4.40 4.68
CA PHE A 147 25.53 -3.51 5.76
C PHE A 147 24.69 -3.70 7.02
N LEU A 148 23.35 -3.75 6.88
CA LEU A 148 22.44 -3.96 8.02
C LEU A 148 22.67 -5.32 8.68
N VAL A 149 22.81 -6.40 7.92
CA VAL A 149 23.09 -7.74 8.44
C VAL A 149 24.41 -7.75 9.21
N LYS A 150 25.43 -7.05 8.71
CA LYS A 150 26.76 -7.02 9.32
C LYS A 150 26.83 -6.15 10.57
N HIS A 151 26.07 -5.06 10.63
CA HIS A 151 26.24 -4.01 11.64
C HIS A 151 25.03 -3.81 12.57
N CYS A 152 23.86 -4.38 12.26
CA CYS A 152 22.65 -4.26 13.06
C CYS A 152 22.25 -5.63 13.64
N LYS A 153 21.98 -5.69 14.95
CA LYS A 153 21.66 -6.93 15.67
C LYS A 153 20.45 -7.68 15.10
N GLN A 154 19.51 -6.97 14.46
CA GLN A 154 18.30 -7.52 13.82
C GLN A 154 18.31 -7.34 12.29
N GLY A 155 19.45 -6.95 11.70
CA GLY A 155 19.51 -6.65 10.27
C GLY A 155 19.24 -7.85 9.35
N GLY A 156 19.51 -9.07 9.84
CA GLY A 156 19.18 -10.33 9.15
C GLY A 156 17.73 -10.78 9.28
N GLU A 157 16.94 -10.13 10.13
CA GLU A 157 15.49 -10.39 10.25
C GLU A 157 14.67 -9.58 9.22
N LEU A 158 15.32 -8.64 8.53
CA LEU A 158 14.68 -7.84 7.49
C LEU A 158 14.45 -8.74 6.25
N PRO A 159 13.21 -8.99 5.82
CA PRO A 159 12.91 -9.85 4.68
C PRO A 159 13.69 -9.38 3.45
N GLU A 160 14.55 -10.26 2.94
CA GLU A 160 15.41 -10.00 1.78
C GLU A 160 14.59 -9.74 0.50
N ASN A 161 13.33 -10.16 0.48
CA ASN A 161 12.44 -10.02 -0.67
C ASN A 161 11.74 -8.66 -0.70
N GLU A 162 12.26 -7.81 -1.58
CA GLU A 162 11.68 -6.51 -1.95
C GLU A 162 10.20 -6.59 -2.38
N SER A 163 9.74 -7.71 -2.94
CA SER A 163 8.33 -7.93 -3.25
C SER A 163 7.44 -7.97 -2.01
N SER A 164 7.89 -8.60 -0.91
CA SER A 164 7.11 -8.65 0.35
C SER A 164 6.99 -7.27 0.97
N LEU A 165 8.08 -6.50 0.97
CA LEU A 165 8.10 -5.09 1.37
C LEU A 165 7.00 -4.29 0.66
N ARG A 166 6.94 -4.39 -0.67
CA ARG A 166 5.95 -3.66 -1.48
C ARG A 166 4.52 -4.17 -1.34
N GLN A 167 4.32 -5.48 -1.30
CA GLN A 167 2.99 -6.07 -1.42
C GLN A 167 2.29 -6.21 -0.07
N THR A 168 3.04 -6.43 1.01
CA THR A 168 2.46 -6.74 2.31
C THR A 168 2.56 -5.58 3.28
N HIS A 169 3.67 -4.85 3.29
CA HIS A 169 3.95 -3.91 4.38
C HIS A 169 3.77 -2.44 3.98
N LEU A 170 4.20 -2.05 2.78
CA LEU A 170 3.95 -0.71 2.25
C LEU A 170 2.44 -0.36 2.25
N PRO A 171 1.51 -1.26 1.87
CA PRO A 171 0.08 -0.96 1.94
C PRO A 171 -0.41 -0.81 3.37
N ARG A 172 0.17 -1.54 4.34
CA ARG A 172 -0.19 -1.40 5.76
C ARG A 172 0.24 -0.04 6.31
N VAL A 173 1.48 0.37 6.04
CA VAL A 173 2.01 1.69 6.41
C VAL A 173 1.17 2.80 5.77
N PHE A 174 0.86 2.68 4.48
CA PHE A 174 0.01 3.63 3.76
C PHE A 174 -1.39 3.75 4.41
N ASN A 175 -2.04 2.63 4.70
CA ASN A 175 -3.38 2.63 5.29
C ASN A 175 -3.40 3.22 6.70
N GLN A 176 -2.37 2.95 7.52
CA GLN A 176 -2.21 3.58 8.83
C GLN A 176 -2.04 5.10 8.69
N HIS A 177 -1.18 5.54 7.77
CA HIS A 177 -0.97 6.96 7.51
C HIS A 177 -2.24 7.64 7.00
N MET A 178 -2.95 7.04 6.05
CA MET A 178 -4.23 7.57 5.54
C MET A 178 -5.31 7.64 6.61
N THR A 179 -5.41 6.63 7.48
CA THR A 179 -6.34 6.68 8.60
C THR A 179 -6.06 7.87 9.50
N ALA A 180 -4.77 8.13 9.81
CA ALA A 180 -4.37 9.29 10.60
C ALA A 180 -4.67 10.63 9.92
N VAL A 181 -4.45 10.72 8.59
CA VAL A 181 -4.80 11.91 7.80
C VAL A 181 -6.31 12.13 7.79
N LEU A 182 -7.11 11.10 7.51
CA LEU A 182 -8.56 11.15 7.51
C LEU A 182 -9.12 11.64 8.85
N LEU A 183 -8.59 11.14 9.97
CA LEU A 183 -8.95 11.62 11.31
C LEU A 183 -8.64 13.10 11.51
N LYS A 184 -7.51 13.59 10.98
CA LYS A 184 -7.12 15.01 11.10
C LYS A 184 -7.97 15.94 10.25
N ILE A 185 -8.47 15.49 9.11
CA ILE A 185 -9.30 16.31 8.21
C ILE A 185 -10.80 16.18 8.48
N ARG A 186 -11.23 15.15 9.21
CA ARG A 186 -12.64 14.88 9.49
C ARG A 186 -13.31 16.09 10.15
N GLY A 187 -14.43 16.53 9.58
CA GLY A 187 -15.23 17.65 10.10
C GLY A 187 -14.62 19.04 9.88
N LYS A 188 -13.50 19.14 9.16
CA LYS A 188 -12.88 20.43 8.81
C LYS A 188 -13.20 20.81 7.37
N ARG A 189 -13.30 22.11 7.11
CA ARG A 189 -13.45 22.66 5.76
C ARG A 189 -12.08 22.97 5.19
N PHE A 190 -11.87 22.65 3.92
CA PHE A 190 -10.66 22.94 3.17
C PHE A 190 -11.05 23.44 1.79
N THR A 191 -10.19 24.28 1.21
CA THR A 191 -10.21 24.60 -0.21
C THR A 191 -9.30 23.61 -0.93
N VAL A 192 -9.79 23.04 -2.03
CA VAL A 192 -8.98 22.19 -2.91
C VAL A 192 -8.45 23.04 -4.05
N VAL A 193 -7.13 23.13 -4.18
CA VAL A 193 -6.47 23.76 -5.33
C VAL A 193 -6.02 22.65 -6.27
N VAL A 194 -6.43 22.76 -7.53
CA VAL A 194 -6.05 21.83 -8.60
C VAL A 194 -5.11 22.56 -9.53
N ASP A 195 -3.94 21.98 -9.74
CA ASP A 195 -2.92 22.50 -10.66
C ASP A 195 -2.57 21.41 -11.67
N GLU A 196 -2.69 21.71 -12.96
CA GLU A 196 -2.26 20.83 -14.03
C GLU A 196 -0.90 21.27 -14.53
N THR A 197 0.06 20.35 -14.52
CA THR A 197 1.41 20.54 -15.04
C THR A 197 1.73 19.45 -16.04
N THR A 198 2.77 19.61 -16.84
CA THR A 198 3.24 18.57 -17.76
C THR A 198 4.60 18.07 -17.30
N ASP A 199 4.82 16.75 -17.25
CA ASP A 199 6.11 16.17 -16.90
C ASP A 199 7.09 16.18 -18.09
N THR A 200 8.32 15.72 -17.87
CA THR A 200 9.36 15.66 -18.92
C THR A 200 9.09 14.64 -20.02
N ARG A 201 7.99 13.88 -19.93
CA ARG A 201 7.53 12.91 -20.92
C ARG A 201 6.22 13.36 -21.58
N ASP A 202 5.91 14.65 -21.51
CA ASP A 202 4.69 15.27 -22.03
C ASP A 202 3.39 14.67 -21.45
N CYS A 203 3.45 14.08 -20.25
CA CYS A 203 2.28 13.57 -19.56
C CYS A 203 1.69 14.66 -18.65
N SER A 204 0.36 14.86 -18.72
CA SER A 204 -0.35 15.70 -17.75
C SER A 204 -0.24 15.12 -16.34
N VAL A 205 0.10 15.99 -15.39
CA VAL A 205 0.24 15.72 -13.96
C VAL A 205 -0.68 16.68 -13.22
N LEU A 206 -1.75 16.12 -12.64
CA LEU A 206 -2.68 16.85 -11.78
C LEU A 206 -2.21 16.81 -10.33
N THR A 207 -1.95 17.98 -9.76
CA THR A 207 -1.61 18.15 -8.35
C THR A 207 -2.83 18.66 -7.58
N LEU A 208 -3.25 17.92 -6.56
CA LEU A 208 -4.33 18.31 -5.66
C LEU A 208 -3.74 18.76 -4.33
N SER A 209 -3.97 20.02 -3.97
CA SER A 209 -3.50 20.60 -2.69
C SER A 209 -4.69 20.97 -1.80
N LEU A 210 -4.66 20.52 -0.55
CA LEU A 210 -5.64 20.91 0.47
C LEU A 210 -5.11 22.14 1.22
N VAL A 211 -5.86 23.24 1.16
CA VAL A 211 -5.57 24.51 1.85
C VAL A 211 -6.65 24.73 2.91
N SER A 212 -6.26 24.80 4.18
CA SER A 212 -7.16 25.03 5.32
C SER A 212 -7.24 26.50 5.72
#